data_AF-A0A8R2NUL2-F1
#
_entry.id   AF-A0A8R2NUL2-F1
#
_cell.length_a   1.000
_cell.length_b   1.000
_cell.length_c   1.000
_cell.angle_alpha   90.00
_cell.angle_beta   90.00
_cell.angle_gamma   90.00
#
_symmetry.space_group_name_H-M   'P 1'
#
loop_
_entity.id
_entity.type
_entity.pdbx_description
1 polymer ?
#
loop_
_entity_poly.entity_id
_entity_poly.type
_entity_poly.pdbx_seq_one_letter_code
_entity_poly.pdbx_strand_id
1 'polypeptide(L)'
;MKSSRFLNESQTALVKQSWPMIVSNGFWTSFYTNLFKRSPSYQLQFDRFAHVPFEELESNVHFLAHSVRTGFAFNTAIELLETPDELHKILVDLGAKHRKFRLTAEHFEVNINKKKKKSSKTFCEEKNTVIYWFDFSNSGYY
;
A
#
# COMPACT_ATOMS: atom_id res chain seq x y z
N MET A 1 -13.54 -8.62 18.95
CA MET A 1 -14.18 -9.16 17.74
C MET A 1 -13.11 -9.98 17.02
N LYS A 2 -13.30 -11.28 16.75
CA LYS A 2 -12.29 -12.07 16.03
C LYS A 2 -12.22 -11.56 14.59
N SER A 3 -11.03 -11.18 14.13
CA SER A 3 -10.85 -10.74 12.74
C SER A 3 -11.14 -11.93 11.81
N SER A 4 -12.07 -11.75 10.87
CA SER A 4 -12.36 -12.74 9.82
C SER A 4 -11.09 -12.98 9.00
N ARG A 5 -10.77 -14.25 8.70
CA ARG A 5 -9.63 -14.61 7.83
C ARG A 5 -9.92 -14.06 6.44
N PHE A 6 -9.12 -13.09 5.98
CA PHE A 6 -9.31 -12.42 4.68
C PHE A 6 -8.97 -13.31 3.49
N LEU A 7 -8.04 -14.26 3.68
CA LEU A 7 -7.58 -15.22 2.68
C LEU A 7 -7.73 -16.64 3.22
N ASN A 8 -8.06 -17.59 2.35
CA ASN A 8 -7.96 -19.01 2.70
C ASN A 8 -6.49 -19.48 2.70
N GLU A 9 -6.25 -20.71 3.14
CA GLU A 9 -4.90 -21.25 3.32
C GLU A 9 -4.12 -21.33 2.00
N SER A 10 -4.77 -21.79 0.92
CA SER A 10 -4.14 -21.86 -0.41
C SER A 10 -3.79 -20.47 -0.95
N GLN A 11 -4.67 -19.47 -0.75
CA GLN A 11 -4.41 -18.08 -1.12
C GLN A 11 -3.26 -17.48 -0.31
N THR A 12 -3.22 -17.76 0.99
CA THR A 12 -2.17 -17.29 1.89
C THR A 12 -0.81 -17.87 1.48
N ALA A 13 -0.76 -19.17 1.21
CA ALA A 13 0.44 -19.85 0.73
C ALA A 13 0.93 -19.28 -0.60
N LEU A 14 0.01 -19.04 -1.55
CA LEU A 14 0.33 -18.45 -2.85
C LEU A 14 0.93 -17.05 -2.71
N VAL A 15 0.35 -16.20 -1.86
CA VAL A 15 0.86 -14.85 -1.61
C VAL A 15 2.26 -14.91 -0.99
N LYS A 16 2.45 -15.71 0.07
CA LYS A 16 3.75 -15.89 0.73
C LYS A 16 4.82 -16.42 -0.24
N GLN A 17 4.48 -17.36 -1.12
CA GLN A 17 5.42 -17.94 -2.08
C GLN A 17 5.75 -16.97 -3.22
N SER A 18 4.78 -16.18 -3.69
CA SER A 18 4.96 -15.26 -4.80
C SER A 18 5.62 -13.94 -4.41
N TRP A 19 5.41 -13.48 -3.18
CA TRP A 19 5.96 -12.24 -2.68
C TRP A 19 7.48 -12.05 -2.90
N PRO A 20 8.36 -13.01 -2.51
CA PRO A 20 9.81 -12.86 -2.74
C PRO A 20 10.20 -12.87 -4.22
N MET A 21 9.36 -13.38 -5.12
CA MET A 21 9.61 -13.33 -6.56
C MET A 21 9.35 -11.94 -7.16
N ILE A 22 8.50 -11.13 -6.50
CA ILE A 22 8.10 -9.79 -6.96
C ILE A 22 9.06 -8.73 -6.40
N VAL A 23 9.43 -8.85 -5.13
CA VAL A 23 10.21 -7.83 -4.42
C VAL A 23 11.70 -8.08 -4.63
N SER A 24 12.24 -7.52 -5.71
CA SER A 24 13.68 -7.50 -5.98
C SER A 24 14.39 -6.33 -5.27
N ASN A 25 15.72 -6.33 -5.29
CA ASN A 25 16.52 -5.19 -4.82
C ASN A 25 16.11 -3.91 -5.57
N GLY A 26 15.84 -2.84 -4.82
CA GLY A 26 15.41 -1.56 -5.40
C GLY A 26 13.94 -1.51 -5.87
N PHE A 27 13.13 -2.53 -5.57
CA PHE A 27 11.70 -2.51 -5.88
C PHE A 27 11.00 -1.30 -5.27
N TRP A 28 11.24 -1.01 -3.99
CA TRP A 28 10.54 0.06 -3.27
C TRP A 28 10.97 1.46 -3.70
N THR A 29 12.25 1.67 -4.00
CA THR A 29 12.70 2.94 -4.59
C THR A 29 12.07 3.14 -5.96
N SER A 30 12.06 2.10 -6.81
CA SER A 30 11.39 2.11 -8.11
C SER A 30 9.88 2.36 -8.00
N PHE A 31 9.22 1.83 -6.97
CA PHE A 31 7.81 2.07 -6.71
C PHE A 31 7.54 3.56 -6.48
N TYR A 32 8.30 4.21 -5.60
CA TYR A 32 8.11 5.63 -5.31
C TYR A 32 8.54 6.54 -6.47
N THR A 33 9.64 6.24 -7.17
CA THR A 33 10.03 7.04 -8.35
C THR A 33 8.96 6.98 -9.43
N ASN A 34 8.36 5.80 -9.68
CA ASN A 34 7.22 5.68 -10.60
C ASN A 34 5.97 6.43 -10.11
N LEU A 35 5.69 6.40 -8.80
CA LEU A 35 4.59 7.17 -8.20
C LEU A 35 4.77 8.67 -8.41
N PHE A 36 5.94 9.21 -8.08
CA PHE A 36 6.23 10.63 -8.20
C PHE A 36 6.32 11.08 -9.66
N LYS A 37 6.85 10.24 -10.56
CA LYS A 37 6.84 10.52 -11.99
C LYS A 37 5.41 10.64 -12.54
N ARG A 38 4.48 9.82 -12.03
CA ARG A 38 3.07 9.84 -12.45
C ARG A 38 2.27 10.96 -11.78
N SER A 39 2.63 11.34 -10.56
CA SER A 39 1.93 12.36 -9.78
C SER A 39 2.92 13.09 -8.87
N PRO A 40 3.64 14.10 -9.39
CA PRO A 40 4.72 14.78 -8.66
C PRO A 40 4.28 15.40 -7.33
N SER A 41 3.02 15.80 -7.21
CA SER A 41 2.45 16.35 -5.98
C SER A 41 2.51 15.38 -4.80
N TYR A 42 2.66 14.07 -5.02
CA TYR A 42 2.78 13.09 -3.95
C TYR A 42 4.11 13.20 -3.22
N GLN A 43 5.18 13.60 -3.90
CA GLN A 43 6.49 13.77 -3.25
C GLN A 43 6.41 14.84 -2.16
N LEU A 44 5.58 15.87 -2.36
CA LEU A 44 5.38 16.96 -1.40
C LEU A 44 4.80 16.51 -0.06
N GLN A 45 4.21 15.31 0.02
CA GLN A 45 3.68 14.73 1.26
C GLN A 45 4.79 14.15 2.16
N PHE A 46 6.04 14.14 1.69
CA PHE A 46 7.18 13.56 2.40
C PHE A 46 8.19 14.65 2.76
N ASP A 47 7.94 15.39 3.84
CA ASP A 47 8.70 16.58 4.27
C ASP A 47 10.23 16.49 4.09
N ARG A 48 10.83 15.34 4.42
CA ARG A 48 12.29 15.12 4.39
C ARG A 48 12.90 15.04 3.00
N PHE A 49 12.09 14.87 1.96
CA PHE A 49 12.53 14.83 0.56
C PHE A 49 11.51 15.48 -0.38
N ALA A 50 10.61 16.32 0.14
CA ALA A 50 9.54 16.97 -0.62
C ALA A 50 10.07 17.83 -1.78
N HIS A 51 11.22 18.47 -1.58
CA HIS A 51 11.82 19.40 -2.54
C HIS A 51 13.16 18.91 -3.11
N VAL A 52 13.49 17.64 -2.90
CA VAL A 52 14.67 17.02 -3.53
C VAL A 52 14.38 16.87 -5.03
N PRO A 53 15.28 17.31 -5.93
CA PRO A 53 15.13 17.09 -7.36
C PRO A 53 14.93 15.59 -7.67
N PHE A 54 14.11 15.28 -8.68
CA PHE A 54 13.74 13.90 -8.98
C PHE A 54 14.98 13.02 -9.27
N GLU A 55 15.95 13.59 -9.97
CA GLU A 55 17.22 12.97 -10.36
C GLU A 55 18.14 12.70 -9.15
N GLU A 56 17.91 13.37 -8.02
CA GLU A 56 18.68 13.25 -6.78
C GLU A 56 17.97 12.41 -5.71
N LEU A 57 16.75 11.91 -5.99
CA LEU A 57 15.99 11.13 -5.01
C LEU A 57 16.70 9.85 -4.60
N GLU A 58 17.28 9.12 -5.56
CA GLU A 58 17.91 7.83 -5.29
C GLU A 58 19.23 7.94 -4.50
N SER A 59 19.83 9.13 -4.43
CA SER A 59 20.97 9.42 -3.55
C SER A 59 20.56 10.00 -2.19
N ASN A 60 19.28 10.34 -2.01
CA ASN A 60 18.79 10.92 -0.75
C ASN A 60 18.58 9.84 0.32
N VAL A 61 19.31 9.96 1.44
CA VAL A 61 19.25 9.00 2.56
C VAL A 61 17.85 8.86 3.18
N HIS A 62 17.05 9.93 3.22
CA HIS A 62 15.71 9.88 3.79
C HIS A 62 14.72 9.16 2.87
N PHE A 63 14.85 9.33 1.56
CA PHE A 63 14.09 8.61 0.55
C PHE A 63 14.41 7.11 0.59
N LEU A 64 15.71 6.75 0.60
CA LEU A 64 16.15 5.36 0.71
C LEU A 64 15.64 4.71 2.00
N ALA A 65 15.80 5.39 3.14
CA ALA A 65 15.33 4.88 4.42
C ALA A 65 13.79 4.74 4.45
N HIS A 66 13.04 5.63 3.80
CA HIS A 66 11.58 5.48 3.69
C HIS A 66 11.20 4.27 2.85
N SER A 67 11.83 4.10 1.69
CA SER A 67 11.61 2.95 0.80
C SER A 67 11.86 1.61 1.51
N VAL A 68 12.95 1.52 2.28
CA VAL A 68 13.27 0.34 3.09
C VAL A 68 12.22 0.08 4.17
N ARG A 69 11.78 1.11 4.91
CA ARG A 69 10.72 0.95 5.93
C ARG A 69 9.39 0.50 5.33
N THR A 70 9.04 0.97 4.15
CA THR A 70 7.85 0.50 3.43
C THR A 70 7.98 -0.99 3.12
N GLY A 71 9.12 -1.43 2.60
CA GLY A 71 9.37 -2.85 2.37
C GLY A 71 9.25 -3.71 3.62
N PHE A 72 9.82 -3.26 4.74
CA PHE A 72 9.65 -3.95 6.03
C PHE A 72 8.17 -4.07 6.43
N ALA A 73 7.39 -2.99 6.32
CA ALA A 73 5.97 -3.02 6.68
C ALA A 73 5.16 -4.03 5.85
N PHE A 74 5.41 -4.10 4.53
CA PHE A 74 4.77 -5.09 3.67
C PHE A 74 5.24 -6.51 3.98
N ASN A 75 6.54 -6.74 4.18
CA ASN A 75 7.06 -8.06 4.55
C ASN A 75 6.42 -8.58 5.84
N THR A 76 6.35 -7.73 6.88
CA THR A 76 5.69 -8.08 8.14
C THR A 76 4.20 -8.38 7.93
N ALA A 77 3.48 -7.61 7.10
CA ALA A 77 2.07 -7.91 6.82
C ALA A 77 1.89 -9.27 6.12
N ILE A 78 2.79 -9.63 5.21
CA ILE A 78 2.79 -10.93 4.51
C ILE A 78 3.10 -12.09 5.49
N GLU A 79 4.04 -11.89 6.41
CA GLU A 79 4.39 -12.88 7.44
C GLU A 79 3.20 -13.18 8.36
N LEU A 80 2.44 -12.15 8.75
CA LEU A 80 1.31 -12.21 9.68
C LEU A 80 -0.03 -12.61 9.04
N LEU A 81 -0.08 -12.98 7.76
CA LEU A 81 -1.32 -13.41 7.10
C LEU A 81 -2.02 -14.59 7.78
N GLU A 82 -1.26 -15.41 8.51
CA GLU A 82 -1.77 -16.57 9.25
C GLU A 82 -2.18 -16.23 10.69
N THR A 83 -1.81 -15.05 11.18
CA THR A 83 -2.11 -14.53 12.54
C THR A 83 -3.00 -13.28 12.44
N PRO A 84 -4.29 -13.41 12.11
CA PRO A 84 -5.15 -12.29 11.71
C PRO A 84 -5.31 -11.20 12.78
N ASP A 85 -5.23 -11.54 14.06
CA ASP A 85 -5.31 -10.56 15.15
C ASP A 85 -4.03 -9.70 15.26
N GLU A 86 -2.85 -10.30 15.02
CA GLU A 86 -1.57 -9.58 14.97
C GLU A 86 -1.47 -8.70 13.72
N LEU A 87 -1.89 -9.25 12.57
CA LEU A 87 -2.02 -8.50 11.33
C LEU A 87 -2.94 -7.29 11.53
N HIS A 88 -4.11 -7.49 12.12
CA HIS A 88 -5.05 -6.40 12.39
C HIS A 88 -4.39 -5.30 13.23
N LYS A 89 -3.68 -5.66 14.30
CA LYS A 89 -2.99 -4.69 15.17
C LYS A 89 -1.97 -3.84 14.40
N ILE A 90 -1.10 -4.45 13.59
CA ILE A 90 -0.09 -3.69 12.84
C ILE A 90 -0.71 -2.77 11.80
N LEU A 91 -1.84 -3.18 11.19
CA LEU A 91 -2.55 -2.38 10.19
C LEU A 91 -3.26 -1.20 10.84
N VAL A 92 -3.89 -1.39 12.00
CA VAL A 92 -4.48 -0.28 12.77
C VAL A 92 -3.42 0.76 13.13
N ASP A 93 -2.26 0.33 13.64
CA ASP A 93 -1.15 1.21 13.99
C ASP A 93 -0.60 1.95 12.76
N LEU A 94 -0.50 1.26 11.62
CA LEU A 94 -0.08 1.86 10.36
C LEU A 94 -1.09 2.90 9.88
N GLY A 95 -2.38 2.58 9.89
CA GLY A 95 -3.45 3.49 9.51
C GLY A 95 -3.50 4.75 10.37
N ALA A 96 -3.33 4.60 11.69
CA ALA A 96 -3.25 5.73 12.63
C ALA A 96 -2.11 6.69 12.27
N LYS A 97 -0.93 6.16 11.90
CA LYS A 97 0.22 6.97 11.45
C LYS A 97 -0.04 7.69 10.12
N HIS A 98 -0.90 7.15 9.26
CA HIS A 98 -1.22 7.74 7.95
C HIS A 98 -2.36 8.79 8.03
N ARG A 99 -3.25 8.70 9.03
CA ARG A 99 -4.36 9.63 9.23
C ARG A 99 -3.92 11.10 9.27
N LYS A 100 -2.76 11.39 9.86
CA LYS A 100 -2.22 12.76 10.00
C LYS A 100 -1.91 13.43 8.66
N PHE A 101 -1.69 12.66 7.60
CA PHE A 101 -1.38 13.17 6.27
C PHE A 101 -2.64 13.45 5.43
N ARG A 102 -3.84 13.31 6.01
CA ARG A 102 -5.15 13.56 5.36
C ARG A 102 -5.26 12.90 3.98
N LEU A 103 -4.69 11.71 3.85
CA LEU A 103 -4.78 10.92 2.63
C LEU A 103 -6.25 10.54 2.42
N THR A 104 -6.81 10.93 1.28
CA THR A 104 -8.15 10.50 0.85
C THR A 104 -8.06 9.16 0.13
N ALA A 105 -9.19 8.44 0.00
CA ALA A 105 -9.25 7.18 -0.75
C ALA A 105 -8.68 7.34 -2.19
N GLU A 106 -8.94 8.48 -2.83
CA GLU A 106 -8.41 8.83 -4.15
C GLU A 106 -6.87 8.75 -4.21
N HIS A 107 -6.17 9.01 -3.09
CA HIS A 107 -4.72 8.95 -3.08
C HIS A 107 -4.19 7.52 -3.32
N PHE A 108 -4.98 6.50 -2.96
CA PHE A 108 -4.63 5.09 -3.10
C PHE A 108 -5.11 4.52 -4.45
N GLU A 109 -6.10 5.13 -5.09
CA GLU A 109 -6.63 4.71 -6.39
C GLU A 109 -5.71 5.06 -7.56
N VAL A 110 -4.83 6.06 -7.43
CA VAL A 110 -3.91 6.48 -8.51
C VAL A 110 -3.00 5.34 -8.98
N ASN A 111 -2.67 4.39 -8.10
CA ASN A 111 -1.81 3.24 -8.39
C ASN A 111 -2.55 2.06 -9.04
N ILE A 112 -3.89 2.04 -9.00
CA ILE A 112 -4.70 0.94 -9.51
C ILE A 112 -5.43 1.40 -10.78
N ASN A 113 -4.82 1.17 -11.95
CA ASN A 113 -5.46 1.19 -13.26
C ASN A 113 -6.33 2.44 -13.65
N LYS A 114 -5.71 3.45 -14.28
CA LYS A 114 -6.45 4.45 -15.09
C LYS A 114 -6.93 3.91 -16.45
N LYS A 115 -6.99 2.58 -16.67
CA LYS A 115 -7.53 1.97 -17.90
C LYS A 115 -9.04 1.69 -17.86
N LYS A 116 -9.80 2.22 -16.89
CA LYS A 116 -11.27 2.14 -16.90
C LYS A 116 -11.91 3.51 -16.72
N LYS A 117 -11.81 4.37 -17.74
CA LYS A 117 -12.81 5.41 -17.99
C LYS A 117 -13.46 5.15 -19.34
N LYS A 118 -14.48 4.29 -19.37
CA LYS A 118 -15.59 4.40 -20.29
C LYS A 118 -16.83 3.69 -19.72
N SER A 119 -17.85 4.51 -19.54
CA SER A 119 -19.29 4.21 -19.48
C SER A 119 -19.86 3.41 -18.31
N SER A 120 -20.69 4.14 -17.58
CA SER A 120 -21.76 3.76 -16.67
C SER A 120 -22.55 2.48 -16.99
N LYS A 121 -23.06 1.89 -15.89
CA LYS A 121 -24.13 0.90 -15.71
C LYS A 121 -23.71 -0.57 -15.56
N THR A 122 -24.07 -1.09 -14.38
CA THR A 122 -24.31 -2.49 -13.99
C THR A 122 -23.20 -3.50 -14.25
N PHE A 123 -22.47 -3.89 -13.20
CA PHE A 123 -21.92 -5.24 -13.08
C PHE A 123 -21.60 -5.58 -11.61
N CYS A 124 -22.59 -6.16 -10.92
CA CYS A 124 -22.31 -7.12 -9.86
C CYS A 124 -21.69 -8.37 -10.50
N GLU A 125 -20.76 -9.00 -9.79
CA GLU A 125 -20.13 -10.30 -10.06
C GLU A 125 -19.14 -10.37 -11.25
N GLU A 126 -17.85 -10.24 -10.97
CA GLU A 126 -16.93 -11.39 -11.11
C GLU A 126 -15.47 -11.04 -10.72
N LYS A 127 -15.02 -11.73 -9.66
CA LYS A 127 -13.76 -12.48 -9.51
C LYS A 127 -12.39 -11.78 -9.61
N ASN A 128 -11.63 -12.02 -8.54
CA ASN A 128 -10.17 -12.24 -8.52
C ASN A 128 -9.23 -11.05 -8.76
N THR A 129 -9.24 -10.06 -7.87
CA THR A 129 -8.01 -9.28 -7.63
C THR A 129 -8.04 -8.65 -6.24
N VAL A 130 -7.28 -9.21 -5.29
CA VAL A 130 -6.74 -8.57 -4.06
C VAL A 130 -7.47 -7.27 -3.68
N ILE A 131 -8.63 -7.46 -3.06
CA ILE A 131 -9.63 -6.44 -2.77
C ILE A 131 -9.34 -5.82 -1.38
N TYR A 132 -9.45 -4.48 -1.30
CA TYR A 132 -9.52 -3.60 -0.12
C TYR A 132 -8.30 -3.56 0.83
N TRP A 133 -7.33 -2.71 0.50
CA TRP A 133 -6.45 -2.11 1.52
C TRP A 133 -7.00 -0.73 1.90
N PHE A 134 -7.70 -0.69 3.05
CA PHE A 134 -8.25 0.47 3.76
C PHE A 134 -9.56 1.07 3.26
N ASP A 135 -10.66 0.36 3.50
CA ASP A 135 -11.97 0.99 3.75
C ASP A 135 -12.33 0.92 5.24
N PHE A 136 -11.51 1.58 6.08
CA PHE A 136 -11.75 1.67 7.53
C PHE A 136 -11.92 3.13 7.97
N SER A 137 -12.68 3.90 7.20
CA SER A 137 -13.04 5.28 7.57
C SER A 137 -14.54 5.52 7.75
N ASN A 138 -15.37 4.47 7.71
CA ASN A 138 -16.82 4.62 7.88
C ASN A 138 -17.47 3.68 8.92
N SER A 139 -16.77 3.39 10.02
CA SER A 139 -17.45 3.07 11.28
C SER A 139 -17.00 4.06 12.34
N GLY A 140 -17.75 5.17 12.41
CA GLY A 140 -17.59 6.12 13.51
C GLY A 140 -18.00 5.43 14.80
N TYR A 141 -17.03 5.05 15.63
CA TYR A 141 -17.23 4.79 17.05
C TYR A 141 -15.91 5.04 17.79
N TYR A 142 -15.94 6.09 18.62
CA TYR A 142 -15.03 6.52 19.69
C TYR A 142 -13.63 7.01 19.31
#